data_AF-A0A317X346-F1
#
_entry.id   AF-A0A317X346-F1
#
_cell.length_a   1.000
_cell.length_b   1.000
_cell.length_c   1.000
_cell.angle_alpha   90.00
_cell.angle_beta   90.00
_cell.angle_gamma   90.00
#
_symmetry.space_group_name_H-M   'P 1'
#
loop_
_entity.id
_entity.type
_entity.pdbx_description
1 polymer ?
#
loop_
_entity_poly.entity_id
_entity_poly.type
_entity_poly.pdbx_seq_one_letter_code
_entity_poly.pdbx_strand_id
1 'polypeptide(L)'
;MPMPSSKPPQLPHLSNPSSKPCRHASPPLIPALITPPSTTPTATPCRLSMPASPTISTPSPYTSTPKCTQPNAKCSTSNPAFPLPPPPSTPSNTSSPPHSLTTPRAPPTPASTPSTALRAADLLRDLVPDAGHLHHMPTHLDILVGDYRRAIASNTAAVHADNKYLALHGAKNMYSFYRLHDYHSLIYAAMLSGQRQIALQALDPMESTLTEDILTTQSPPLADWLEFFKSVRVHVYIRFGMWDEIIALPLPPAEKQDLYCVTTAMTYYGKGIAYAATRNLTDADIQRELYLAAANRVPESRRDYPNRIVDVMKVATAMLNGEIEYRRDNFDVAFEHLRQAVREDDALLYTEPWGWMVPTRHAYGALLLEQGHVEEAARAYAEDLGIEDRLTRAHQHPGTVWALHGYYECLERLGRHAEARIIKQQLDVAVGVADVHFLVV
;
A
#
# COMPACT_ATOMS: atom_id res chain seq x y z
N MET A 1 60.21 22.42 -68.56
CA MET A 1 59.60 23.53 -67.78
C MET A 1 58.59 24.25 -68.67
N PRO A 2 57.47 24.75 -68.10
CA PRO A 2 56.12 24.44 -68.59
C PRO A 2 55.36 25.63 -69.21
N MET A 3 54.28 25.29 -69.93
CA MET A 3 53.25 26.20 -70.47
C MET A 3 51.92 26.03 -69.68
N PRO A 4 51.00 27.02 -69.74
CA PRO A 4 50.19 27.42 -68.59
C PRO A 4 48.71 26.99 -68.59
N SER A 5 48.18 27.02 -67.36
CA SER A 5 46.81 27.23 -66.86
C SER A 5 45.60 27.10 -67.80
N SER A 6 44.75 26.13 -67.49
CA SER A 6 43.31 26.13 -67.76
C SER A 6 42.53 26.15 -66.43
N LYS A 7 41.56 27.07 -66.33
CA LYS A 7 40.59 27.17 -65.23
C LYS A 7 39.61 25.98 -65.22
N PRO A 8 39.17 25.51 -64.04
CA PRO A 8 37.90 24.78 -63.89
C PRO A 8 36.79 25.65 -63.25
N PRO A 9 35.51 25.21 -63.35
CA PRO A 9 34.32 26.05 -63.25
C PRO A 9 33.75 26.22 -61.84
N GLN A 10 32.87 27.22 -61.74
CA GLN A 10 32.16 27.71 -60.55
C GLN A 10 31.24 26.66 -59.90
N LEU A 11 31.30 26.59 -58.57
CA LEU A 11 30.38 25.88 -57.68
C LEU A 11 29.07 26.67 -57.50
N PRO A 12 27.88 26.05 -57.61
CA PRO A 12 26.63 26.70 -57.26
C PRO A 12 26.34 26.63 -55.75
N HIS A 13 25.62 27.64 -55.30
CA HIS A 13 25.22 27.99 -53.94
C HIS A 13 24.61 26.84 -53.11
N LEU A 14 25.11 26.68 -51.89
CA LEU A 14 24.46 25.98 -50.78
C LEU A 14 23.16 26.70 -50.42
N SER A 15 22.03 26.07 -50.74
CA SER A 15 20.71 26.41 -50.23
C SER A 15 20.30 25.37 -49.20
N ASN A 16 19.93 25.86 -48.03
CA ASN A 16 19.60 25.14 -46.82
C ASN A 16 18.15 24.61 -46.92
N PRO A 17 17.88 23.29 -46.87
CA PRO A 17 16.52 22.79 -46.75
C PRO A 17 16.18 22.52 -45.29
N SER A 18 15.32 23.38 -44.77
CA SER A 18 14.30 23.17 -43.73
C SER A 18 14.30 21.80 -43.01
N SER A 19 14.60 21.89 -41.72
CA SER A 19 14.19 20.95 -40.69
C SER A 19 12.67 20.70 -40.75
N LYS A 20 12.28 19.47 -41.11
CA LYS A 20 10.95 18.96 -40.76
C LYS A 20 10.98 18.58 -39.28
N PRO A 21 10.04 19.08 -38.45
CA PRO A 21 9.98 18.66 -37.06
C PRO A 21 9.50 17.20 -37.00
N CYS A 22 10.30 16.36 -36.36
CA CYS A 22 9.88 15.04 -35.92
C CYS A 22 8.58 15.20 -35.11
N ARG A 23 7.57 14.42 -35.48
CA ARG A 23 6.30 14.34 -34.78
C ARG A 23 6.55 14.09 -33.30
N HIS A 24 5.86 14.88 -32.48
CA HIS A 24 5.81 14.76 -31.02
C HIS A 24 5.67 13.29 -30.61
N ALA A 25 6.71 12.76 -29.96
CA ALA A 25 6.59 11.58 -29.14
C ALA A 25 5.76 11.97 -27.90
N SER A 26 4.60 11.34 -27.74
CA SER A 26 3.79 11.45 -26.54
C SER A 26 4.59 11.03 -25.29
N PRO A 27 4.34 11.64 -24.12
CA PRO A 27 4.98 11.21 -22.88
C PRO A 27 4.55 9.76 -22.52
N PRO A 28 5.42 8.98 -21.83
CA PRO A 28 5.14 7.60 -21.45
C PRO A 28 3.97 7.53 -20.47
N LEU A 29 3.18 6.45 -20.55
CA LEU A 29 1.88 6.25 -19.91
C LEU A 29 1.96 5.81 -18.44
N ILE A 30 3.13 5.75 -17.82
CA ILE A 30 3.26 5.21 -16.46
C ILE A 30 2.97 6.22 -15.32
N PRO A 31 2.65 7.51 -15.61
CA PRO A 31 1.88 8.32 -14.67
C PRO A 31 0.58 8.90 -15.24
N ALA A 32 0.09 8.46 -16.40
CA ALA A 32 -1.14 9.00 -16.98
C ALA A 32 -2.44 8.54 -16.29
N LEU A 33 -2.37 7.93 -15.11
CA LEU A 33 -3.54 7.51 -14.35
C LEU A 33 -3.91 8.44 -13.19
N ILE A 34 -3.12 9.48 -12.89
CA ILE A 34 -3.51 10.55 -11.95
C ILE A 34 -2.79 11.85 -12.34
N THR A 35 -3.54 12.89 -12.70
CA THR A 35 -3.01 14.25 -12.81
C THR A 35 -3.25 15.03 -11.50
N PRO A 36 -2.37 15.96 -11.10
CA PRO A 36 -2.63 16.87 -10.00
C PRO A 36 -3.68 17.93 -10.39
N PRO A 37 -4.53 18.40 -9.45
CA PRO A 37 -5.47 19.49 -9.73
C PRO A 37 -4.70 20.77 -10.05
N SER A 38 -5.07 21.45 -11.15
CA SER A 38 -4.46 22.72 -11.52
C SER A 38 -4.88 23.82 -10.54
N THR A 39 -3.91 24.35 -9.79
CA THR A 39 -4.10 25.58 -9.02
C THR A 39 -3.83 26.78 -9.92
N THR A 40 -4.88 27.51 -10.31
CA THR A 40 -4.76 28.94 -10.62
C THR A 40 -5.81 29.71 -9.82
N PRO A 41 -5.42 30.76 -9.07
CA PRO A 41 -6.34 31.58 -8.31
C PRO A 41 -6.82 32.74 -9.19
N THR A 42 -8.12 32.94 -9.28
CA THR A 42 -8.67 34.25 -9.66
C THR A 42 -9.85 34.56 -8.76
N ALA A 43 -9.62 35.48 -7.84
CA ALA A 43 -10.63 36.05 -6.95
C ALA A 43 -11.55 37.00 -7.72
N THR A 44 -12.84 37.02 -7.38
CA THR A 44 -13.64 38.24 -7.11
C THR A 44 -14.92 37.81 -6.34
N PRO A 45 -15.33 38.53 -5.27
CA PRO A 45 -16.34 38.05 -4.33
C PRO A 45 -17.75 38.47 -4.74
N CYS A 46 -18.73 37.56 -4.63
CA CYS A 46 -20.15 37.91 -4.59
C CYS A 46 -20.65 37.84 -3.15
N ARG A 47 -20.91 39.03 -2.58
CA ARG A 47 -21.71 39.27 -1.38
C ARG A 47 -23.12 38.74 -1.59
N LEU A 48 -23.62 37.89 -0.69
CA LEU A 48 -25.06 37.80 -0.41
C LEU A 48 -25.24 37.51 1.08
N SER A 49 -26.05 38.36 1.70
CA SER A 49 -26.28 38.51 3.13
C SER A 49 -27.07 37.35 3.75
N MET A 50 -26.79 37.08 5.02
CA MET A 50 -27.58 36.20 5.90
C MET A 50 -29.00 36.72 6.12
N PRO A 51 -29.89 35.88 6.69
CA PRO A 51 -30.36 36.21 8.03
C PRO A 51 -30.27 35.05 9.03
N ALA A 52 -30.32 35.47 10.30
CA ALA A 52 -30.01 34.74 11.52
C ALA A 52 -31.07 33.71 11.98
N SER A 53 -30.61 32.88 12.93
CA SER A 53 -31.29 31.82 13.68
C SER A 53 -32.64 32.16 14.31
N PRO A 54 -33.32 31.13 14.86
CA PRO A 54 -33.66 31.25 16.28
C PRO A 54 -33.23 30.04 17.10
N THR A 55 -32.67 30.39 18.25
CA THR A 55 -32.49 29.63 19.49
C THR A 55 -33.80 29.00 19.97
N ILE A 56 -33.78 27.73 20.38
CA ILE A 56 -34.82 27.13 21.24
C ILE A 56 -34.14 26.45 22.43
N SER A 57 -34.55 26.92 23.62
CA SER A 57 -34.19 26.43 24.94
C SER A 57 -34.99 25.17 25.33
N THR A 58 -34.44 24.43 26.29
CA THR A 58 -34.78 23.10 26.83
C THR A 58 -36.19 22.98 27.47
N PRO A 59 -36.69 21.76 27.83
CA PRO A 59 -36.31 21.14 29.10
C PRO A 59 -36.21 19.59 29.12
N SER A 60 -35.45 19.11 30.12
CA SER A 60 -35.35 17.72 30.61
C SER A 60 -36.67 17.19 31.18
N PRO A 61 -36.83 15.85 31.27
CA PRO A 61 -37.36 15.30 32.52
C PRO A 61 -36.55 14.09 33.04
N TYR A 62 -36.06 14.25 34.27
CA TYR A 62 -35.78 13.14 35.19
C TYR A 62 -37.08 12.66 35.84
N THR A 63 -37.33 11.37 35.80
CA THR A 63 -38.08 10.55 36.77
C THR A 63 -37.71 9.10 36.44
N SER A 64 -37.42 8.15 37.31
CA SER A 64 -37.29 8.05 38.76
C SER A 64 -37.04 6.55 38.99
N THR A 65 -35.98 6.14 39.67
CA THR A 65 -35.84 4.76 40.17
C THR A 65 -35.51 4.78 41.67
N PRO A 66 -36.04 3.83 42.45
CA PRO A 66 -36.22 4.00 43.89
C PRO A 66 -34.93 3.72 44.69
N LYS A 67 -34.81 4.45 45.79
CA LYS A 67 -33.83 4.22 46.86
C LYS A 67 -34.06 2.84 47.48
N CYS A 68 -32.99 2.05 47.60
CA CYS A 68 -32.88 1.01 48.61
C CYS A 68 -31.66 1.32 49.49
N THR A 69 -31.93 1.55 50.76
CA THR A 69 -31.00 1.81 51.84
C THR A 69 -30.48 0.50 52.45
N GLN A 70 -29.16 0.36 52.63
CA GLN A 70 -28.46 0.02 53.89
C GLN A 70 -26.97 -0.34 53.63
N PRO A 71 -26.08 -0.23 54.65
CA PRO A 71 -24.71 0.27 54.49
C PRO A 71 -23.60 -0.78 54.64
N ASN A 72 -22.36 -0.33 54.36
CA ASN A 72 -21.06 -0.90 54.75
C ASN A 72 -20.61 -2.21 54.09
N ALA A 73 -19.77 -2.08 53.06
CA ALA A 73 -18.66 -3.00 52.83
C ALA A 73 -17.43 -2.21 52.35
N LYS A 74 -16.36 -2.24 53.15
CA LYS A 74 -15.02 -1.77 52.75
C LYS A 74 -14.55 -2.66 51.59
N CYS A 75 -14.40 -2.11 50.38
CA CYS A 75 -13.66 -2.79 49.32
C CYS A 75 -12.21 -2.29 49.34
N SER A 76 -11.32 -3.15 49.82
CA SER A 76 -9.87 -3.01 49.67
C SER A 76 -9.48 -3.08 48.20
N THR A 77 -8.63 -2.17 47.77
CA THR A 77 -7.91 -2.20 46.50
C THR A 77 -6.95 -3.40 46.47
N SER A 78 -7.23 -4.39 45.64
CA SER A 78 -6.24 -5.38 45.19
C SER A 78 -6.55 -5.79 43.75
N ASN A 79 -5.72 -5.33 42.82
CA ASN A 79 -5.67 -5.80 41.42
C ASN A 79 -5.42 -7.32 41.41
N PRO A 80 -6.22 -8.15 40.72
CA PRO A 80 -5.79 -9.51 40.39
C PRO A 80 -4.85 -9.44 39.19
N ALA A 81 -3.59 -9.80 39.42
CA ALA A 81 -2.62 -10.08 38.37
C ALA A 81 -3.11 -11.25 37.51
N PHE A 82 -3.13 -11.08 36.18
CA PHE A 82 -3.29 -12.18 35.24
C PHE A 82 -2.07 -13.12 35.34
N PRO A 83 -2.25 -14.46 35.40
CA PRO A 83 -1.12 -15.37 35.45
C PRO A 83 -0.43 -15.43 34.08
N LEU A 84 0.89 -15.21 34.09
CA LEU A 84 1.77 -15.46 32.94
C LEU A 84 1.83 -16.97 32.62
N PRO A 85 1.99 -17.37 31.35
CA PRO A 85 2.21 -18.76 30.99
C PRO A 85 3.56 -19.26 31.54
N PRO A 86 3.68 -20.56 31.91
CA PRO A 86 4.91 -21.09 32.48
C PRO A 86 6.03 -21.19 31.42
N PRO A 87 7.31 -21.07 31.84
CA PRO A 87 8.45 -21.23 30.94
C PRO A 87 8.60 -22.69 30.48
N PRO A 88 9.22 -22.94 29.32
CA PRO A 88 9.37 -24.30 28.78
C PRO A 88 10.28 -25.13 29.70
N SER A 89 9.76 -26.27 30.17
CA SER A 89 10.51 -27.27 30.92
C SER A 89 11.46 -28.04 30.01
N THR A 90 12.71 -28.20 30.44
CA THR A 90 13.69 -29.12 29.85
C THR A 90 13.18 -30.57 29.92
N PRO A 91 13.32 -31.39 28.85
CA PRO A 91 12.84 -32.76 28.87
C PRO A 91 13.79 -33.65 29.67
N SER A 92 13.24 -34.39 30.62
CA SER A 92 13.88 -35.53 31.29
C SER A 92 13.75 -36.79 30.42
N ASN A 93 14.84 -37.54 30.36
CA ASN A 93 14.96 -38.82 29.64
C ASN A 93 14.05 -39.89 30.25
N THR A 94 13.03 -40.36 29.52
CA THR A 94 12.49 -41.71 29.65
C THR A 94 11.98 -42.23 28.30
N SER A 95 12.38 -43.46 27.98
CA SER A 95 12.23 -44.17 26.72
C SER A 95 10.83 -44.78 26.51
N SER A 96 10.27 -44.65 25.29
CA SER A 96 9.19 -45.46 24.70
C SER A 96 9.04 -45.17 23.18
N PRO A 97 8.41 -46.06 22.37
CA PRO A 97 8.87 -46.52 21.04
C PRO A 97 8.45 -45.63 19.84
N PRO A 98 8.95 -45.87 18.61
CA PRO A 98 8.93 -44.86 17.55
C PRO A 98 7.54 -44.76 16.91
N HIS A 99 6.88 -43.62 17.07
CA HIS A 99 5.75 -43.23 16.24
C HIS A 99 6.27 -42.56 14.96
N SER A 100 5.83 -43.12 13.84
CA SER A 100 5.91 -42.54 12.51
C SER A 100 5.02 -41.29 12.38
N LEU A 101 5.46 -40.39 11.48
CA LEU A 101 4.76 -39.22 10.91
C LEU A 101 4.58 -37.99 11.80
N THR A 102 5.08 -36.85 11.32
CA THR A 102 4.24 -35.87 10.59
C THR A 102 5.12 -34.93 9.78
N THR A 103 4.74 -34.74 8.51
CA THR A 103 5.24 -33.67 7.64
C THR A 103 4.99 -32.30 8.28
N PRO A 104 5.80 -31.27 7.99
CA PRO A 104 5.53 -29.91 8.45
C PRO A 104 4.15 -29.47 7.97
N ARG A 105 3.30 -29.03 8.91
CA ARG A 105 1.99 -28.48 8.61
C ARG A 105 2.17 -27.28 7.67
N ALA A 106 1.58 -27.35 6.48
CA ALA A 106 1.53 -26.21 5.56
C ALA A 106 0.95 -24.98 6.30
N PRO A 107 1.42 -23.75 5.98
CA PRO A 107 0.85 -22.54 6.55
C PRO A 107 -0.67 -22.51 6.35
N PRO A 108 -1.44 -21.89 7.26
CA PRO A 108 -2.89 -21.81 7.13
C PRO A 108 -3.23 -21.11 5.81
N THR A 109 -3.72 -21.88 4.85
CA THR A 109 -4.29 -21.34 3.61
C THR A 109 -5.60 -20.64 3.99
N PRO A 110 -5.85 -19.40 3.54
CA PRO A 110 -7.16 -18.79 3.72
C PRO A 110 -8.24 -19.73 3.17
N ALA A 111 -9.43 -19.70 3.78
CA ALA A 111 -10.55 -20.50 3.29
C ALA A 111 -10.72 -20.23 1.79
N SER A 112 -10.83 -21.30 0.99
CA SER A 112 -10.97 -21.19 -0.47
C SER A 112 -12.20 -20.39 -0.91
N THR A 113 -13.12 -20.11 0.02
CA THR A 113 -14.38 -19.40 -0.20
C THR A 113 -14.66 -18.40 0.94
N PRO A 114 -13.93 -17.26 1.02
CA PRO A 114 -14.08 -16.29 2.11
C PRO A 114 -15.51 -15.72 2.21
N SER A 115 -16.24 -15.69 1.09
CA SER A 115 -17.63 -15.22 1.02
C SER A 115 -18.60 -15.98 1.93
N THR A 116 -18.32 -17.24 2.26
CA THR A 116 -19.18 -18.06 3.15
C THR A 116 -19.25 -17.52 4.57
N ALA A 117 -18.23 -16.78 5.02
CA ALA A 117 -18.13 -16.23 6.36
C ALA A 117 -18.68 -14.80 6.49
N LEU A 118 -19.10 -14.14 5.39
CA LEU A 118 -19.54 -12.73 5.41
C LEU A 118 -20.68 -12.49 6.41
N ARG A 119 -21.68 -13.37 6.44
CA ARG A 119 -22.80 -13.25 7.40
C ARG A 119 -22.34 -13.32 8.86
N ALA A 120 -21.30 -14.10 9.16
CA ALA A 120 -20.75 -14.17 10.51
C ALA A 120 -19.93 -12.91 10.82
N ALA A 121 -19.16 -12.41 9.84
CA ALA A 121 -18.45 -11.14 9.94
C ALA A 121 -19.41 -9.98 10.24
N ASP A 122 -20.57 -9.97 9.60
CA ASP A 122 -21.61 -8.95 9.79
C ASP A 122 -22.16 -8.89 11.21
N LEU A 123 -22.23 -10.04 11.90
CA LEU A 123 -22.69 -10.12 13.29
C LEU A 123 -21.66 -9.59 14.29
N LEU A 124 -20.37 -9.56 13.92
CA LEU A 124 -19.31 -9.02 14.76
C LEU A 124 -19.23 -7.50 14.69
N ARG A 125 -19.67 -6.91 13.58
CA ARG A 125 -19.71 -5.46 13.41
C ARG A 125 -20.66 -4.86 14.44
N ASP A 126 -20.23 -3.78 15.07
CA ASP A 126 -20.98 -3.08 16.12
C ASP A 126 -21.31 -3.90 17.39
N LEU A 127 -20.86 -5.17 17.52
CA LEU A 127 -21.16 -6.00 18.69
C LEU A 127 -20.49 -5.44 19.96
N VAL A 128 -19.24 -4.99 19.83
CA VAL A 128 -18.49 -4.29 20.88
C VAL A 128 -17.80 -3.07 20.26
N PRO A 129 -18.52 -1.95 20.07
CA PRO A 129 -18.05 -0.81 19.26
C PRO A 129 -16.75 -0.15 19.75
N ASP A 130 -16.43 -0.28 21.04
CA ASP A 130 -15.19 0.28 21.62
C ASP A 130 -14.02 -0.72 21.63
N ALA A 131 -14.21 -1.95 21.12
CA ALA A 131 -13.14 -2.91 20.91
C ALA A 131 -12.60 -2.77 19.46
N GLY A 132 -11.68 -1.83 19.25
CA GLY A 132 -11.18 -1.46 17.91
C GLY A 132 -10.75 -2.65 17.07
N HIS A 133 -9.86 -3.49 17.59
CA HIS A 133 -9.40 -4.65 16.84
C HIS A 133 -10.52 -5.67 16.52
N LEU A 134 -11.51 -5.87 17.41
CA LEU A 134 -12.67 -6.74 17.11
C LEU A 134 -13.53 -6.12 16.00
N HIS A 135 -13.64 -4.80 15.97
CA HIS A 135 -14.34 -4.06 14.93
C HIS A 135 -13.63 -4.11 13.58
N HIS A 136 -12.30 -4.18 13.60
CA HIS A 136 -11.44 -4.41 12.44
C HIS A 136 -11.53 -5.84 11.92
N MET A 137 -11.62 -6.88 12.77
CA MET A 137 -11.52 -8.29 12.32
C MET A 137 -12.34 -8.66 11.07
N PRO A 138 -13.59 -8.21 10.90
CA PRO A 138 -14.36 -8.52 9.70
C PRO A 138 -13.77 -7.96 8.38
N THR A 139 -12.92 -6.93 8.42
CA THR A 139 -12.32 -6.31 7.22
C THR A 139 -11.34 -7.21 6.49
N HIS A 140 -10.77 -8.19 7.19
CA HIS A 140 -9.98 -9.26 6.59
C HIS A 140 -10.77 -9.96 5.46
N LEU A 141 -12.03 -10.32 5.74
CA LEU A 141 -12.92 -10.89 4.73
C LEU A 141 -13.33 -9.86 3.67
N ASP A 142 -13.58 -8.61 4.06
CA ASP A 142 -13.97 -7.55 3.13
C ASP A 142 -12.88 -7.32 2.06
N ILE A 143 -11.61 -7.24 2.47
CA ILE A 143 -10.47 -7.14 1.56
C ILE A 143 -10.38 -8.38 0.67
N LEU A 144 -10.46 -9.57 1.27
CA LEU A 144 -10.39 -10.82 0.52
C LEU A 144 -11.46 -10.93 -0.56
N VAL A 145 -12.66 -10.37 -0.36
CA VAL A 145 -13.75 -10.39 -1.37
C VAL A 145 -13.79 -9.14 -2.25
N GLY A 146 -12.89 -8.18 -2.04
CA GLY A 146 -12.83 -6.94 -2.82
C GLY A 146 -13.82 -5.84 -2.40
N ASP A 147 -14.45 -5.94 -1.23
CA ASP A 147 -15.32 -4.90 -0.67
C ASP A 147 -14.50 -3.86 0.10
N TYR A 148 -13.64 -3.14 -0.62
CA TYR A 148 -12.76 -2.12 -0.03
C TYR A 148 -13.52 -0.97 0.63
N ARG A 149 -14.71 -0.63 0.13
CA ARG A 149 -15.55 0.42 0.73
C ARG A 149 -15.97 0.03 2.14
N ARG A 150 -16.36 -1.24 2.34
CA ARG A 150 -16.73 -1.74 3.66
C ARG A 150 -15.52 -1.91 4.58
N ALA A 151 -14.39 -2.35 4.03
CA ALA A 151 -13.13 -2.40 4.76
C ALA A 151 -12.76 -1.02 5.31
N ILE A 152 -12.82 0.03 4.48
CA ILE A 152 -12.55 1.41 4.88
C ILE A 152 -13.50 1.89 5.99
N ALA A 153 -14.81 1.66 5.82
CA ALA A 153 -15.79 2.09 6.81
C ALA A 153 -15.54 1.45 8.18
N SER A 154 -15.31 0.13 8.21
CA SER A 154 -15.13 -0.61 9.47
C SER A 154 -13.77 -0.30 10.11
N ASN A 155 -12.71 -0.17 9.31
CA ASN A 155 -11.38 0.23 9.80
C ASN A 155 -11.35 1.66 10.33
N THR A 156 -12.09 2.58 9.71
CA THR A 156 -12.23 3.95 10.23
C THR A 156 -12.88 3.94 11.61
N ALA A 157 -13.93 3.14 11.80
CA ALA A 157 -14.57 2.97 13.10
C ALA A 157 -13.68 2.27 14.13
N ALA A 158 -12.90 1.26 13.71
CA ALA A 158 -11.89 0.60 14.55
C ALA A 158 -10.83 1.58 15.05
N VAL A 159 -10.26 2.37 14.13
CA VAL A 159 -9.31 3.45 14.43
C VAL A 159 -9.90 4.47 15.42
N HIS A 160 -11.16 4.85 15.26
CA HIS A 160 -11.83 5.75 16.21
C HIS A 160 -11.94 5.14 17.61
N ALA A 161 -12.28 3.85 17.73
CA ALA A 161 -12.30 3.14 19.01
C ALA A 161 -10.89 3.05 19.62
N ASP A 162 -9.88 2.71 18.82
CA ASP A 162 -8.49 2.62 19.23
C ASP A 162 -7.89 3.93 19.70
N ASN A 163 -8.33 5.06 19.14
CA ASN A 163 -7.90 6.38 19.60
C ASN A 163 -8.47 6.72 20.98
N LYS A 164 -9.65 6.21 21.35
CA LYS A 164 -10.15 6.31 22.74
C LYS A 164 -9.26 5.51 23.69
N TYR A 165 -8.88 4.28 23.31
CA TYR A 165 -7.97 3.45 24.10
C TYR A 165 -6.60 4.15 24.28
N LEU A 166 -6.03 4.68 23.19
CA LEU A 166 -4.77 5.43 23.24
C LEU A 166 -4.83 6.61 24.22
N ALA A 167 -5.91 7.38 24.19
CA ALA A 167 -6.07 8.53 25.08
C ALA A 167 -6.09 8.14 26.57
N LEU A 168 -6.55 6.94 26.89
CA LEU A 168 -6.65 6.43 28.27
C LEU A 168 -5.39 5.70 28.75
N HIS A 169 -4.74 4.94 27.86
CA HIS A 169 -3.69 3.98 28.24
C HIS A 169 -2.32 4.27 27.63
N GLY A 170 -2.21 5.26 26.74
CA GLY A 170 -0.97 5.56 26.02
C GLY A 170 -0.59 4.48 24.99
N ALA A 171 0.54 4.70 24.31
CA ALA A 171 0.99 3.84 23.20
C ALA A 171 2.07 2.81 23.58
N LYS A 172 2.61 2.85 24.80
CA LYS A 172 3.71 1.95 25.23
C LYS A 172 3.20 0.60 25.73
N ASN A 173 2.50 -0.12 24.88
CA ASN A 173 1.93 -1.44 25.17
C ASN A 173 1.82 -2.26 23.87
N MET A 174 1.64 -3.58 24.00
CA MET A 174 1.51 -4.48 22.85
C MET A 174 0.25 -4.21 22.01
N TYR A 175 -0.77 -3.57 22.58
CA TYR A 175 -1.97 -3.23 21.83
C TYR A 175 -1.69 -2.22 20.70
N SER A 176 -0.61 -1.45 20.78
CA SER A 176 -0.16 -0.60 19.67
C SER A 176 0.09 -1.35 18.36
N PHE A 177 0.47 -2.63 18.41
CA PHE A 177 0.57 -3.45 17.19
C PHE A 177 -0.79 -3.56 16.49
N TYR A 178 -1.85 -3.91 17.22
CA TYR A 178 -3.20 -4.01 16.68
C TYR A 178 -3.71 -2.66 16.17
N ARG A 179 -3.45 -1.57 16.92
CA ARG A 179 -3.85 -0.22 16.48
C ARG A 179 -3.20 0.16 15.15
N LEU A 180 -1.90 -0.09 15.00
CA LEU A 180 -1.16 0.23 13.77
C LEU A 180 -1.58 -0.68 12.61
N HIS A 181 -1.92 -1.94 12.91
CA HIS A 181 -2.49 -2.89 11.96
C HIS A 181 -3.83 -2.41 11.40
N ASP A 182 -4.72 -1.92 12.26
CA ASP A 182 -6.03 -1.38 11.85
C ASP A 182 -5.86 -0.15 10.93
N TYR A 183 -4.90 0.75 11.22
CA TYR A 183 -4.51 1.84 10.32
C TYR A 183 -3.92 1.33 9.00
N HIS A 184 -3.01 0.35 9.05
CA HIS A 184 -2.38 -0.21 7.86
C HIS A 184 -3.42 -0.84 6.92
N SER A 185 -4.42 -1.53 7.48
CA SER A 185 -5.54 -2.08 6.72
C SER A 185 -6.47 -1.02 6.13
N LEU A 186 -6.72 0.07 6.86
CA LEU A 186 -7.42 1.24 6.32
C LEU A 186 -6.71 1.81 5.09
N ILE A 187 -5.39 2.05 5.23
CA ILE A 187 -4.55 2.60 4.16
C ILE A 187 -4.52 1.67 2.95
N TYR A 188 -4.35 0.36 3.18
CA TYR A 188 -4.33 -0.64 2.12
C TYR A 188 -5.64 -0.67 1.32
N ALA A 189 -6.79 -0.72 1.99
CA ALA A 189 -8.09 -0.69 1.33
C ALA A 189 -8.33 0.64 0.58
N ALA A 190 -7.88 1.76 1.14
CA ALA A 190 -7.93 3.07 0.48
C ALA A 190 -7.07 3.10 -0.80
N MET A 191 -5.86 2.53 -0.77
CA MET A 191 -4.99 2.40 -1.94
C MET A 191 -5.61 1.51 -3.04
N LEU A 192 -6.20 0.36 -2.68
CA LEU A 192 -6.82 -0.55 -3.64
C LEU A 192 -8.13 -0.02 -4.24
N SER A 193 -8.83 0.88 -3.54
CA SER A 193 -10.04 1.56 -4.04
C SER A 193 -9.80 2.93 -4.67
N GLY A 194 -8.56 3.40 -4.73
CA GLY A 194 -8.23 4.70 -5.34
C GLY A 194 -8.68 5.91 -4.51
N GLN A 195 -8.75 5.77 -3.18
CA GLN A 195 -9.11 6.84 -2.25
C GLN A 195 -7.87 7.43 -1.56
N ARG A 196 -7.14 8.28 -2.29
CA ARG A 196 -5.93 8.97 -1.88
C ARG A 196 -6.13 9.77 -0.60
N GLN A 197 -7.23 10.52 -0.48
CA GLN A 197 -7.45 11.41 0.65
C GLN A 197 -7.55 10.62 1.96
N ILE A 198 -8.24 9.47 1.95
CA ILE A 198 -8.36 8.60 3.12
C ILE A 198 -7.00 8.00 3.49
N ALA A 199 -6.24 7.50 2.51
CA ALA A 199 -4.91 6.96 2.76
C ALA A 199 -3.99 8.01 3.41
N LEU A 200 -3.96 9.24 2.88
CA LEU A 200 -3.15 10.34 3.43
C LEU A 200 -3.59 10.75 4.84
N GLN A 201 -4.89 10.84 5.09
CA GLN A 201 -5.44 11.21 6.41
C GLN A 201 -5.10 10.18 7.50
N ALA A 202 -4.93 8.90 7.13
CA ALA A 202 -4.59 7.83 8.05
C ALA A 202 -3.08 7.76 8.39
N LEU A 203 -2.20 8.29 7.52
CA LEU A 203 -0.74 8.22 7.71
C LEU A 203 -0.26 8.99 8.94
N ASP A 204 -0.60 10.28 9.05
CA ASP A 204 -0.04 11.14 10.11
C ASP A 204 -0.42 10.63 11.52
N PRO A 205 -1.69 10.28 11.81
CA PRO A 205 -2.05 9.72 13.12
C PRO A 205 -1.33 8.40 13.40
N MET A 206 -1.23 7.49 12.42
CA MET A 206 -0.51 6.22 12.56
C MET A 206 0.97 6.46 12.93
N GLU A 207 1.67 7.25 12.13
CA GLU A 207 3.10 7.53 12.30
C GLU A 207 3.42 8.31 13.57
N SER A 208 2.53 9.22 13.99
CA SER A 208 2.72 10.05 15.19
C SER A 208 2.79 9.23 16.48
N THR A 209 2.14 8.07 16.50
CA THR A 209 2.15 7.17 17.66
C THR A 209 3.44 6.35 17.74
N LEU A 210 4.20 6.22 16.66
CA LEU A 210 5.48 5.50 16.60
C LEU A 210 6.62 6.43 17.01
N THR A 211 6.70 6.75 18.30
CA THR A 211 7.75 7.60 18.83
C THR A 211 9.05 6.82 19.04
N GLU A 212 10.16 7.54 19.16
CA GLU A 212 11.46 6.94 19.50
C GLU A 212 11.44 6.20 20.85
N ASP A 213 10.71 6.71 21.85
CA ASP A 213 10.54 6.03 23.14
C ASP A 213 9.87 4.64 23.00
N ILE A 214 8.96 4.51 22.04
CA ILE A 214 8.34 3.21 21.74
C ILE A 214 9.35 2.30 21.04
N LEU A 215 9.97 2.78 19.96
CA LEU A 215 10.85 1.96 19.13
C LEU A 215 12.13 1.54 19.86
N THR A 216 12.61 2.31 20.82
CA THR A 216 13.76 1.95 21.67
C THR A 216 13.44 0.92 22.75
N THR A 217 12.17 0.55 22.94
CA THR A 217 11.76 -0.48 23.91
C THR A 217 12.36 -1.84 23.52
N GLN A 218 13.17 -2.42 24.42
CA GLN A 218 13.91 -3.67 24.19
C GLN A 218 13.14 -4.93 24.57
N SER A 219 12.17 -4.82 25.50
CA SER A 219 11.39 -5.96 25.98
C SER A 219 9.90 -5.59 26.09
N PRO A 220 9.04 -6.11 25.20
CA PRO A 220 9.41 -6.80 23.95
C PRO A 220 10.14 -5.85 22.97
N PRO A 221 10.91 -6.35 22.00
CA PRO A 221 11.71 -5.53 21.08
C PRO A 221 10.81 -4.82 20.06
N LEU A 222 10.18 -3.71 20.45
CA LEU A 222 9.06 -3.13 19.68
C LEU A 222 9.46 -2.65 18.29
N ALA A 223 10.69 -2.16 18.07
CA ALA A 223 11.13 -1.78 16.73
C ALA A 223 11.12 -2.96 15.74
N ASP A 224 11.32 -4.19 16.19
CA ASP A 224 11.27 -5.37 15.31
C ASP A 224 9.89 -5.59 14.69
N TRP A 225 8.84 -5.11 15.36
CA TRP A 225 7.45 -5.34 14.97
C TRP A 225 6.75 -4.09 14.46
N LEU A 226 7.23 -2.90 14.85
CA LEU A 226 6.49 -1.66 14.67
C LEU A 226 7.16 -0.65 13.74
N GLU A 227 8.48 -0.74 13.52
CA GLU A 227 9.18 0.32 12.78
C GLU A 227 8.77 0.39 11.31
N PHE A 228 8.45 -0.75 10.69
CA PHE A 228 8.07 -0.81 9.28
C PHE A 228 6.82 0.03 8.95
N PHE A 229 5.90 0.21 9.90
CA PHE A 229 4.70 1.04 9.67
C PHE A 229 5.05 2.49 9.27
N LYS A 230 6.24 2.99 9.66
CA LYS A 230 6.72 4.31 9.20
C LYS A 230 7.11 4.35 7.73
N SER A 231 7.32 3.21 7.08
CA SER A 231 7.58 3.13 5.64
C SER A 231 6.33 3.10 4.78
N VAL A 232 5.13 2.90 5.35
CA VAL A 232 3.86 2.79 4.61
C VAL A 232 3.60 4.00 3.70
N ARG A 233 3.99 5.21 4.14
CA ARG A 233 3.86 6.45 3.35
C ARG A 233 4.50 6.36 1.97
N VAL A 234 5.64 5.67 1.85
CA VAL A 234 6.33 5.47 0.57
C VAL A 234 5.43 4.76 -0.43
N HIS A 235 4.73 3.70 0.00
CA HIS A 235 3.79 2.97 -0.85
C HIS A 235 2.59 3.82 -1.26
N VAL A 236 2.04 4.61 -0.33
CA VAL A 236 0.94 5.55 -0.63
C VAL A 236 1.38 6.54 -1.70
N TYR A 237 2.55 7.16 -1.56
CA TYR A 237 3.05 8.13 -2.52
C TYR A 237 3.31 7.50 -3.90
N ILE A 238 3.90 6.30 -3.95
CA ILE A 238 4.12 5.57 -5.21
C ILE A 238 2.78 5.26 -5.90
N ARG A 239 1.82 4.71 -5.15
CA ARG A 239 0.51 4.33 -5.69
C ARG A 239 -0.21 5.49 -6.34
N PHE A 240 -0.11 6.67 -5.74
CA PHE A 240 -0.82 7.86 -6.21
C PHE A 240 0.02 8.78 -7.09
N GLY A 241 1.22 8.34 -7.51
CA GLY A 241 2.10 9.12 -8.39
C GLY A 241 2.59 10.43 -7.79
N MET A 242 2.73 10.49 -6.47
CA MET A 242 3.15 11.68 -5.71
C MET A 242 4.69 11.80 -5.74
N TRP A 243 5.23 11.99 -6.96
CA TRP A 243 6.66 11.94 -7.24
C TRP A 243 7.44 13.10 -6.60
N ASP A 244 6.85 14.29 -6.57
CA ASP A 244 7.50 15.44 -5.96
C ASP A 244 7.56 15.28 -4.43
N GLU A 245 6.49 14.76 -3.83
CA GLU A 245 6.39 14.54 -2.38
C GLU A 245 7.36 13.46 -1.89
N ILE A 246 7.56 12.39 -2.65
CA ILE A 246 8.50 11.33 -2.30
C ILE A 246 9.97 11.76 -2.51
N ILE A 247 10.25 12.55 -3.56
CA ILE A 247 11.57 13.17 -3.77
C ILE A 247 11.90 14.11 -2.59
N ALA A 248 10.91 14.90 -2.15
CA ALA A 248 11.04 15.81 -1.02
C ALA A 248 11.00 15.13 0.36
N LEU A 249 10.61 13.85 0.44
CA LEU A 249 10.46 13.14 1.71
C LEU A 249 11.81 13.10 2.46
N PRO A 250 11.90 13.63 3.69
CA PRO A 250 13.15 13.65 4.44
C PRO A 250 13.51 12.24 4.91
N LEU A 251 14.81 11.96 4.93
CA LEU A 251 15.33 10.77 5.62
C LEU A 251 15.32 10.98 7.13
N PRO A 252 15.24 9.90 7.93
CA PRO A 252 15.55 9.97 9.35
C PRO A 252 16.94 10.58 9.58
N PRO A 253 17.16 11.33 10.69
CA PRO A 253 18.48 11.85 11.05
C PRO A 253 19.54 10.75 11.03
N ALA A 254 20.75 11.05 10.56
CA ALA A 254 21.79 10.05 10.29
C ALA A 254 22.09 9.15 11.50
N GLU A 255 22.14 9.74 12.69
CA GLU A 255 22.38 9.05 13.96
C GLU A 255 21.23 8.13 14.40
N LYS A 256 20.07 8.18 13.73
CA LYS A 256 18.89 7.35 14.03
C LYS A 256 18.54 6.36 12.92
N GLN A 257 19.27 6.36 11.80
CA GLN A 257 18.96 5.49 10.66
C GLN A 257 19.07 3.99 11.00
N ASP A 258 19.84 3.61 12.02
CA ASP A 258 19.85 2.22 12.51
C ASP A 258 18.55 1.83 13.22
N LEU A 259 17.94 2.75 13.97
CA LEU A 259 16.63 2.52 14.57
C LEU A 259 15.55 2.48 13.49
N TYR A 260 15.58 3.46 12.57
CA TYR A 260 14.64 3.62 11.47
C TYR A 260 15.12 2.97 10.16
N CYS A 261 15.69 1.77 10.25
CA CYS A 261 16.38 1.14 9.13
C CYS A 261 15.44 0.81 7.97
N VAL A 262 14.21 0.35 8.25
CA VAL A 262 13.23 0.03 7.21
C VAL A 262 12.72 1.30 6.55
N THR A 263 12.39 2.32 7.36
CA THR A 263 12.00 3.64 6.87
C THR A 263 13.06 4.26 5.96
N THR A 264 14.34 4.15 6.35
CA THR A 264 15.47 4.68 5.59
C THR A 264 15.60 3.97 4.24
N ALA A 265 15.62 2.64 4.23
CA ALA A 265 15.70 1.85 3.00
C ALA A 265 14.52 2.14 2.08
N MET A 266 13.28 2.09 2.59
CA MET A 266 12.09 2.36 1.79
C MET A 266 12.03 3.80 1.26
N THR A 267 12.55 4.79 1.99
CA THR A 267 12.63 6.17 1.50
C THR A 267 13.57 6.26 0.29
N TYR A 268 14.75 5.63 0.34
CA TYR A 268 15.64 5.57 -0.83
C TYR A 268 15.02 4.82 -2.00
N TYR A 269 14.39 3.67 -1.75
CA TYR A 269 13.64 2.92 -2.77
C TYR A 269 12.59 3.81 -3.46
N GLY A 270 11.77 4.48 -2.66
CA GLY A 270 10.71 5.36 -3.15
C GLY A 270 11.24 6.51 -4.00
N LYS A 271 12.30 7.18 -3.55
CA LYS A 271 12.97 8.22 -4.35
C LYS A 271 13.53 7.67 -5.66
N GLY A 272 14.11 6.47 -5.64
CA GLY A 272 14.60 5.80 -6.85
C GLY A 272 13.49 5.55 -7.88
N ILE A 273 12.35 5.03 -7.43
CA ILE A 273 11.15 4.86 -8.27
C ILE A 273 10.69 6.20 -8.84
N ALA A 274 10.62 7.24 -8.02
CA ALA A 274 10.14 8.56 -8.45
C ALA A 274 11.07 9.24 -9.46
N TYR A 275 12.39 9.17 -9.25
CA TYR A 275 13.36 9.67 -10.21
C TYR A 275 13.32 8.88 -11.52
N ALA A 276 13.14 7.55 -11.46
CA ALA A 276 12.94 6.74 -12.66
C ALA A 276 11.65 7.16 -13.40
N ALA A 277 10.53 7.25 -12.69
CA ALA A 277 9.23 7.64 -13.25
C ALA A 277 9.26 9.03 -13.91
N THR A 278 10.05 9.95 -13.37
CA THR A 278 10.26 11.31 -13.91
C THR A 278 11.42 11.41 -14.91
N ARG A 279 11.99 10.27 -15.34
CA ARG A 279 13.10 10.13 -16.31
C ARG A 279 14.41 10.79 -15.90
N ASN A 280 14.62 11.02 -14.61
CA ASN A 280 15.91 11.41 -14.05
C ASN A 280 16.71 10.17 -13.65
N LEU A 281 17.27 9.48 -14.64
CA LEU A 281 17.98 8.21 -14.44
C LEU A 281 19.23 8.36 -13.57
N THR A 282 19.93 9.50 -13.65
CA THR A 282 21.13 9.75 -12.85
C THR A 282 20.81 9.75 -11.36
N ASP A 283 19.79 10.48 -10.94
CA ASP A 283 19.38 10.46 -9.53
C ASP A 283 18.74 9.13 -9.14
N ALA A 284 18.03 8.46 -10.07
CA ALA A 284 17.50 7.12 -9.82
C ALA A 284 18.61 6.09 -9.50
N ASP A 285 19.72 6.11 -10.24
CA ASP A 285 20.88 5.26 -9.96
C ASP A 285 21.51 5.57 -8.61
N ILE A 286 21.67 6.87 -8.27
CA ILE A 286 22.18 7.28 -6.97
C ILE A 286 21.29 6.74 -5.85
N GLN A 287 19.97 6.90 -5.97
CA GLN A 287 19.03 6.38 -4.98
C GLN A 287 19.03 4.85 -4.91
N ARG A 288 19.23 4.15 -6.04
CA ARG A 288 19.37 2.68 -6.05
C ARG A 288 20.58 2.23 -5.24
N GLU A 289 21.75 2.83 -5.43
CA GLU A 289 22.93 2.45 -4.66
C GLU A 289 22.76 2.77 -3.16
N LEU A 290 22.14 3.91 -2.82
CA LEU A 290 21.82 4.27 -1.43
C LEU A 290 20.80 3.29 -0.81
N TYR A 291 19.79 2.89 -1.58
CA TYR A 291 18.82 1.87 -1.19
C TYR A 291 19.51 0.53 -0.92
N LEU A 292 20.34 0.03 -1.82
CA LEU A 292 21.04 -1.24 -1.64
C LEU A 292 21.93 -1.22 -0.38
N ALA A 293 22.64 -0.12 -0.13
CA ALA A 293 23.42 0.05 1.08
C ALA A 293 22.54 0.07 2.34
N ALA A 294 21.40 0.75 2.32
CA ALA A 294 20.48 0.82 3.45
C ALA A 294 19.76 -0.54 3.70
N ALA A 295 19.34 -1.23 2.64
CA ALA A 295 18.69 -2.53 2.72
C ALA A 295 19.61 -3.59 3.38
N ASN A 296 20.92 -3.56 3.08
CA ASN A 296 21.91 -4.42 3.72
C ASN A 296 22.09 -4.18 5.23
N ARG A 297 21.63 -3.04 5.75
CA ARG A 297 21.66 -2.71 7.19
C ARG A 297 20.40 -3.15 7.93
N VAL A 298 19.35 -3.55 7.22
CA VAL A 298 18.09 -3.99 7.86
C VAL A 298 18.33 -5.35 8.54
N PRO A 299 18.13 -5.46 9.87
CA PRO A 299 18.35 -6.72 10.57
C PRO A 299 17.34 -7.79 10.15
N GLU A 300 17.76 -9.06 10.16
CA GLU A 300 16.87 -10.21 9.95
C GLU A 300 15.77 -10.34 11.03
N SER A 301 15.80 -9.55 12.10
CA SER A 301 14.78 -9.52 13.16
C SER A 301 13.57 -8.66 12.79
N ARG A 302 13.69 -7.70 11.86
CA ARG A 302 12.59 -6.82 11.44
C ARG A 302 11.48 -7.62 10.76
N ARG A 303 10.22 -7.40 11.16
CA ARG A 303 9.04 -8.11 10.67
C ARG A 303 8.01 -7.12 10.14
N ASP A 304 7.43 -7.50 9.01
CA ASP A 304 6.03 -7.21 8.71
C ASP A 304 5.31 -8.56 8.84
N TYR A 305 4.84 -8.84 10.06
CA TYR A 305 4.55 -10.21 10.46
C TYR A 305 3.51 -10.88 9.54
N PRO A 306 3.74 -12.13 9.09
CA PRO A 306 4.81 -13.05 9.46
C PRO A 306 6.06 -12.98 8.57
N ASN A 307 6.10 -12.06 7.61
CA ASN A 307 7.22 -11.87 6.70
C ASN A 307 8.39 -11.17 7.38
N ARG A 308 9.60 -11.52 6.95
CA ARG A 308 10.80 -10.78 7.32
C ARG A 308 10.94 -9.61 6.36
N ILE A 309 11.30 -8.43 6.87
CA ILE A 309 11.46 -7.25 6.01
C ILE A 309 12.56 -7.48 4.95
N VAL A 310 13.60 -8.25 5.28
CA VAL A 310 14.65 -8.62 4.32
C VAL A 310 14.12 -9.41 3.10
N ASP A 311 12.99 -10.12 3.24
CA ASP A 311 12.33 -10.78 2.11
C ASP A 311 11.47 -9.79 1.33
N VAL A 312 10.74 -8.89 2.02
CA VAL A 312 9.99 -7.79 1.38
C VAL A 312 10.92 -6.89 0.53
N MET A 313 12.15 -6.65 1.00
CA MET A 313 13.15 -5.87 0.26
C MET A 313 13.59 -6.53 -1.05
N LYS A 314 13.40 -7.85 -1.23
CA LYS A 314 13.67 -8.49 -2.53
C LYS A 314 12.68 -8.02 -3.60
N VAL A 315 11.41 -7.86 -3.22
CA VAL A 315 10.37 -7.27 -4.07
C VAL A 315 10.75 -5.84 -4.45
N ALA A 316 11.09 -5.01 -3.47
CA ALA A 316 11.52 -3.62 -3.70
C ALA A 316 12.74 -3.53 -4.62
N THR A 317 13.75 -4.39 -4.42
CA THR A 317 14.96 -4.41 -5.26
C THR A 317 14.63 -4.74 -6.71
N ALA A 318 13.84 -5.78 -6.95
CA ALA A 318 13.44 -6.20 -8.28
C ALA A 318 12.57 -5.13 -8.97
N MET A 319 11.63 -4.53 -8.24
CA MET A 319 10.81 -3.41 -8.73
C MET A 319 11.65 -2.21 -9.15
N LEU A 320 12.60 -1.78 -8.30
CA LEU A 320 13.44 -0.62 -8.57
C LEU A 320 14.31 -0.83 -9.81
N ASN A 321 14.92 -2.01 -9.93
CA ASN A 321 15.72 -2.35 -11.10
C ASN A 321 14.86 -2.40 -12.37
N GLY A 322 13.68 -3.02 -12.30
CA GLY A 322 12.74 -3.09 -13.42
C GLY A 322 12.32 -1.72 -13.93
N GLU A 323 11.93 -0.81 -13.03
CA GLU A 323 11.52 0.55 -13.38
C GLU A 323 12.67 1.36 -13.98
N ILE A 324 13.88 1.30 -13.41
CA ILE A 324 15.05 2.01 -13.94
C ILE A 324 15.42 1.49 -15.34
N GLU A 325 15.50 0.17 -15.52
CA GLU A 325 15.84 -0.42 -16.82
C GLU A 325 14.76 -0.17 -17.87
N TYR A 326 13.47 -0.14 -17.47
CA TYR A 326 12.39 0.21 -18.38
C TYR A 326 12.58 1.63 -18.92
N ARG A 327 12.92 2.60 -18.05
CA ARG A 327 13.11 4.00 -18.44
C ARG A 327 14.42 4.25 -19.18
N ARG A 328 15.32 3.26 -19.21
CA ARG A 328 16.51 3.19 -20.08
C ARG A 328 16.22 2.57 -21.44
N ASP A 329 14.97 2.19 -21.71
CA ASP A 329 14.56 1.43 -22.90
C ASP A 329 15.22 0.03 -23.00
N ASN A 330 15.74 -0.50 -21.89
CA ASN A 330 16.29 -1.85 -21.80
C ASN A 330 15.16 -2.86 -21.49
N PHE A 331 14.15 -2.91 -22.35
CA PHE A 331 12.87 -3.58 -22.06
C PHE A 331 12.99 -5.05 -21.68
N ASP A 332 13.85 -5.82 -22.35
CA ASP A 332 14.05 -7.25 -22.04
C ASP A 332 14.54 -7.44 -20.59
N VAL A 333 15.52 -6.63 -20.18
CA VAL A 333 16.08 -6.65 -18.82
C VAL A 333 15.07 -6.14 -17.80
N ALA A 334 14.34 -5.07 -18.15
CA ALA A 334 13.30 -4.50 -17.33
C ALA A 334 12.21 -5.52 -17.00
N PHE A 335 11.67 -6.20 -18.02
CA PHE A 335 10.64 -7.20 -17.84
C PHE A 335 11.14 -8.46 -17.10
N GLU A 336 12.43 -8.80 -17.19
CA GLU A 336 12.99 -9.86 -16.36
C GLU A 336 12.98 -9.49 -14.87
N HIS A 337 13.39 -8.26 -14.54
CA HIS A 337 13.30 -7.75 -13.17
C HIS A 337 11.85 -7.64 -12.67
N LEU A 338 10.91 -7.20 -13.51
CA LEU A 338 9.50 -7.12 -13.11
C LEU A 338 8.88 -8.51 -12.88
N ARG A 339 9.23 -9.50 -13.71
CA ARG A 339 8.85 -10.90 -13.45
C ARG A 339 9.53 -11.46 -12.19
N GLN A 340 10.75 -11.04 -11.87
CA GLN A 340 11.37 -11.37 -10.59
C GLN A 340 10.59 -10.75 -9.43
N ALA A 341 10.17 -9.49 -9.54
CA ALA A 341 9.39 -8.83 -8.50
C ALA A 341 8.09 -9.58 -8.20
N VAL A 342 7.37 -10.00 -9.25
CA VAL A 342 6.17 -10.85 -9.12
C VAL A 342 6.48 -12.17 -8.42
N ARG A 343 7.59 -12.83 -8.76
CA ARG A 343 7.99 -14.09 -8.10
C ARG A 343 8.33 -13.91 -6.63
N GLU A 344 9.00 -12.81 -6.26
CA GLU A 344 9.33 -12.51 -4.86
C GLU A 344 8.07 -12.12 -4.07
N ASP A 345 7.13 -11.41 -4.68
CA ASP A 345 5.83 -11.03 -4.12
C ASP A 345 4.98 -12.30 -3.85
N ASP A 346 4.84 -13.17 -4.85
CA ASP A 346 4.13 -14.47 -4.76
C ASP A 346 4.80 -15.45 -3.78
N ALA A 347 6.07 -15.21 -3.40
CA ALA A 347 6.80 -16.03 -2.42
C ALA A 347 6.67 -15.54 -0.98
N LEU A 348 6.09 -14.36 -0.75
CA LEU A 348 5.80 -13.87 0.59
C LEU A 348 4.76 -14.77 1.28
N LEU A 349 4.88 -14.88 2.59
CA LEU A 349 3.86 -15.54 3.40
C LEU A 349 2.58 -14.70 3.39
N TYR A 350 1.46 -15.41 3.35
CA TYR A 350 0.15 -14.79 3.47
C TYR A 350 0.03 -13.97 4.77
N THR A 351 -0.36 -12.71 4.61
CA THR A 351 -0.69 -11.77 5.67
C THR A 351 -1.71 -10.76 5.15
N GLU A 352 -2.40 -10.11 6.07
CA GLU A 352 -3.49 -9.19 5.75
C GLU A 352 -3.36 -7.92 6.59
N PRO A 353 -3.02 -6.75 6.02
CA PRO A 353 -2.74 -6.51 4.60
C PRO A 353 -1.54 -7.31 4.06
N TRP A 354 -1.46 -7.44 2.74
CA TRP A 354 -0.38 -8.14 2.06
C TRP A 354 0.97 -7.48 2.38
N GLY A 355 2.02 -8.30 2.48
CA GLY A 355 3.37 -7.82 2.87
C GLY A 355 4.01 -6.85 1.87
N TRP A 356 3.45 -6.75 0.65
CA TRP A 356 3.78 -5.71 -0.31
C TRP A 356 2.51 -4.94 -0.71
N MET A 357 2.47 -3.65 -0.41
CA MET A 357 1.22 -2.88 -0.48
C MET A 357 0.82 -2.44 -1.90
N VAL A 358 1.75 -2.43 -2.86
CA VAL A 358 1.49 -2.00 -4.25
C VAL A 358 1.69 -3.21 -5.16
N PRO A 359 0.64 -4.01 -5.43
CA PRO A 359 0.77 -5.29 -6.12
C PRO A 359 1.67 -5.20 -7.36
N THR A 360 2.73 -6.01 -7.40
CA THR A 360 3.77 -5.93 -8.44
C THR A 360 3.20 -6.11 -9.86
N ARG A 361 2.16 -6.94 -9.97
CA ARG A 361 1.41 -7.20 -11.20
C ARG A 361 0.75 -5.95 -11.79
N HIS A 362 0.41 -4.94 -10.99
CA HIS A 362 -0.16 -3.71 -11.50
C HIS A 362 0.85 -2.94 -12.36
N ALA A 363 2.06 -2.72 -11.84
CA ALA A 363 3.11 -2.03 -12.59
C ALA A 363 3.56 -2.87 -13.79
N TYR A 364 3.75 -4.19 -13.59
CA TYR A 364 4.10 -5.11 -14.68
C TYR A 364 3.07 -5.09 -15.81
N GLY A 365 1.77 -5.20 -15.50
CA GLY A 365 0.69 -5.15 -16.47
C GLY A 365 0.59 -3.81 -17.20
N ALA A 366 0.79 -2.69 -16.50
CA ALA A 366 0.77 -1.36 -17.11
C ALA A 366 1.93 -1.18 -18.12
N LEU A 367 3.13 -1.61 -17.74
CA LEU A 367 4.33 -1.54 -18.60
C LEU A 367 4.22 -2.45 -19.82
N LEU A 368 3.66 -3.65 -19.67
CA LEU A 368 3.34 -4.53 -20.80
C LEU A 368 2.35 -3.87 -21.77
N LEU A 369 1.30 -3.25 -21.24
CA LEU A 369 0.25 -2.61 -22.04
C LEU A 369 0.78 -1.39 -22.81
N GLU A 370 1.69 -0.61 -22.21
CA GLU A 370 2.38 0.49 -22.87
C GLU A 370 3.21 0.01 -24.07
N GLN A 371 3.88 -1.13 -23.95
CA GLN A 371 4.66 -1.75 -25.03
C GLN A 371 3.82 -2.57 -26.02
N GLY A 372 2.49 -2.63 -25.84
CA GLY A 372 1.59 -3.35 -26.73
C GLY A 372 1.55 -4.87 -26.51
N HIS A 373 2.12 -5.38 -25.42
CA HIS A 373 1.99 -6.79 -25.01
C HIS A 373 0.63 -7.04 -24.33
N VAL A 374 -0.45 -6.83 -25.09
CA VAL A 374 -1.82 -6.76 -24.55
C VAL A 374 -2.27 -8.09 -23.94
N GLU A 375 -1.98 -9.22 -24.56
CA GLU A 375 -2.35 -10.54 -24.05
C GLU A 375 -1.64 -10.87 -22.72
N GLU A 376 -0.37 -10.50 -22.60
CA GLU A 376 0.40 -10.71 -21.37
C GLU A 376 -0.10 -9.81 -20.25
N ALA A 377 -0.42 -8.55 -20.55
CA ALA A 377 -1.01 -7.61 -19.61
C ALA A 377 -2.38 -8.10 -19.14
N ALA A 378 -3.23 -8.57 -20.06
CA ALA A 378 -4.55 -9.12 -19.75
C ALA A 378 -4.46 -10.28 -18.75
N ARG A 379 -3.50 -11.18 -18.95
CA ARG A 379 -3.26 -12.31 -18.05
C ARG A 379 -2.75 -11.85 -16.69
N ALA A 380 -1.83 -10.90 -16.62
CA ALA A 380 -1.32 -10.37 -15.36
C ALA A 380 -2.45 -9.76 -14.50
N TYR A 381 -3.35 -8.98 -15.11
CA TYR A 381 -4.50 -8.42 -14.42
C TYR A 381 -5.58 -9.46 -14.09
N ALA A 382 -5.80 -10.46 -14.94
CA ALA A 382 -6.76 -11.53 -14.67
C ALA A 382 -6.30 -12.43 -13.50
N GLU A 383 -4.99 -12.72 -13.43
CA GLU A 383 -4.37 -13.43 -12.29
C GLU A 383 -4.53 -12.60 -11.00
N ASP A 384 -4.21 -11.31 -11.04
CA ASP A 384 -4.36 -10.40 -9.90
C ASP A 384 -5.82 -10.30 -9.42
N LEU A 385 -6.79 -10.15 -10.32
CA LEU A 385 -8.23 -10.09 -9.98
C LEU A 385 -8.79 -11.43 -9.47
N GLY A 386 -8.05 -12.53 -9.58
CA GLY A 386 -8.53 -13.87 -9.28
C GLY A 386 -9.58 -14.38 -10.29
N ILE A 387 -9.54 -13.90 -11.53
CA ILE A 387 -10.35 -14.41 -12.65
C ILE A 387 -9.72 -15.69 -13.21
N GLU A 388 -8.39 -15.77 -13.21
CA GLU A 388 -7.65 -17.00 -13.51
C GLU A 388 -7.22 -17.71 -12.23
N ASP A 389 -7.51 -19.01 -12.14
CA ASP A 389 -7.19 -19.88 -10.99
C ASP A 389 -5.71 -20.30 -10.93
N ARG A 390 -4.79 -19.33 -11.02
CA ARG A 390 -3.34 -19.57 -10.96
C ARG A 390 -2.71 -19.13 -9.65
N LEU A 391 -3.27 -18.09 -9.05
CA LEU A 391 -2.85 -17.59 -7.75
C LEU A 391 -3.72 -18.19 -6.66
N THR A 392 -3.12 -18.47 -5.51
CA THR A 392 -3.89 -18.76 -4.30
C THR A 392 -4.70 -17.52 -3.93
N ARG A 393 -5.84 -17.70 -3.24
CA ARG A 393 -6.68 -16.56 -2.80
C ARG A 393 -5.87 -15.51 -2.02
N ALA A 394 -4.84 -15.98 -1.33
CA ALA A 394 -3.84 -15.19 -0.61
C ALA A 394 -3.02 -14.21 -1.47
N HIS A 395 -3.14 -14.21 -2.80
CA HIS A 395 -2.38 -13.32 -3.72
C HIS A 395 -3.31 -12.66 -4.76
N GLN A 396 -4.62 -12.69 -4.52
CA GLN A 396 -5.62 -12.08 -5.39
C GLN A 396 -6.11 -10.77 -4.76
N HIS A 397 -6.39 -9.77 -5.61
CA HIS A 397 -6.96 -8.48 -5.25
C HIS A 397 -8.30 -8.25 -5.98
N PRO A 398 -9.36 -9.05 -5.73
CA PRO A 398 -10.65 -8.87 -6.39
C PRO A 398 -11.16 -7.44 -6.25
N GLY A 399 -11.81 -6.92 -7.30
CA GLY A 399 -12.47 -5.61 -7.27
C GLY A 399 -11.54 -4.39 -7.17
N THR A 400 -10.21 -4.57 -7.21
CA THR A 400 -9.26 -3.44 -7.15
C THR A 400 -9.43 -2.56 -8.38
N VAL A 401 -9.59 -1.25 -8.19
CA VAL A 401 -9.92 -0.33 -9.30
C VAL A 401 -8.83 -0.33 -10.38
N TRP A 402 -7.59 -0.60 -9.99
CA TRP A 402 -6.40 -0.55 -10.83
C TRP A 402 -6.32 -1.71 -11.80
N ALA A 403 -6.45 -2.95 -11.31
CA ALA A 403 -6.48 -4.12 -12.18
C ALA A 403 -7.78 -4.22 -12.97
N LEU A 404 -8.92 -3.77 -12.42
CA LEU A 404 -10.17 -3.66 -13.18
C LEU A 404 -10.00 -2.72 -14.38
N HIS A 405 -9.37 -1.55 -14.18
CA HIS A 405 -9.12 -0.59 -15.25
C HIS A 405 -8.18 -1.17 -16.31
N GLY A 406 -7.02 -1.68 -15.88
CA GLY A 406 -6.04 -2.26 -16.81
C GLY A 406 -6.58 -3.48 -17.56
N TYR A 407 -7.35 -4.34 -16.90
CA TYR A 407 -7.97 -5.50 -17.55
C TYR A 407 -9.06 -5.08 -18.54
N TYR A 408 -9.91 -4.12 -18.19
CA TYR A 408 -10.92 -3.58 -19.11
C TYR A 408 -10.27 -3.02 -20.38
N GLU A 409 -9.20 -2.23 -20.24
CA GLU A 409 -8.46 -1.69 -21.38
C GLU A 409 -7.87 -2.80 -22.25
N CYS A 410 -7.29 -3.84 -21.64
CA CYS A 410 -6.80 -5.00 -22.37
C CYS A 410 -7.93 -5.70 -23.15
N LEU A 411 -9.08 -5.93 -22.52
CA LEU A 411 -10.21 -6.59 -23.17
C LEU A 411 -10.75 -5.80 -24.36
N GLU A 412 -10.84 -4.47 -24.26
CA GLU A 412 -11.25 -3.61 -25.37
C GLU A 412 -10.25 -3.68 -26.53
N ARG A 413 -8.94 -3.58 -26.26
CA ARG A 413 -7.89 -3.69 -27.28
C ARG A 413 -7.85 -5.07 -27.95
N LEU A 414 -8.18 -6.13 -27.23
CA LEU A 414 -8.28 -7.50 -27.75
C LEU A 414 -9.61 -7.79 -28.47
N GLY A 415 -10.56 -6.85 -28.51
CA GLY A 415 -11.89 -7.06 -29.09
C GLY A 415 -12.79 -8.01 -28.29
N ARG A 416 -12.45 -8.29 -27.02
CA ARG A 416 -13.20 -9.16 -26.10
C ARG A 416 -14.37 -8.41 -25.43
N HIS A 417 -15.18 -7.73 -26.25
CA HIS A 417 -16.20 -6.78 -25.78
C HIS A 417 -17.27 -7.38 -24.86
N ALA A 418 -17.57 -8.68 -24.99
CA ALA A 418 -18.53 -9.33 -24.11
C ALA A 418 -18.02 -9.39 -22.65
N GLU A 419 -16.75 -9.72 -22.48
CA GLU A 419 -16.08 -9.75 -21.18
C GLU A 419 -15.84 -8.33 -20.67
N ALA A 420 -15.44 -7.41 -21.56
CA ALA A 420 -15.24 -6.00 -21.22
C ALA A 420 -16.50 -5.39 -20.62
N ARG A 421 -17.70 -5.69 -21.16
CA ARG A 421 -18.98 -5.21 -20.59
C ARG A 421 -19.23 -5.69 -19.15
N ILE A 422 -18.79 -6.90 -18.80
CA ILE A 422 -18.95 -7.45 -17.44
C ILE A 422 -17.99 -6.73 -16.49
N ILE A 423 -16.72 -6.59 -16.90
CA ILE A 423 -15.69 -5.91 -16.11
C ILE A 423 -16.02 -4.42 -15.95
N LYS A 424 -16.57 -3.78 -16.99
CA LYS A 424 -16.95 -2.37 -16.97
C LYS A 424 -17.96 -2.03 -15.87
N GLN A 425 -18.92 -2.92 -15.59
CA GLN A 425 -19.89 -2.70 -14.51
C GLN A 425 -19.20 -2.66 -13.13
N GLN A 426 -18.24 -3.56 -12.90
CA GLN A 426 -17.45 -3.58 -11.67
C GLN A 426 -16.53 -2.36 -11.59
N LEU A 427 -15.88 -2.02 -12.71
CA LEU A 427 -15.02 -0.85 -12.82
C LEU A 427 -15.79 0.45 -12.55
N ASP A 428 -17.01 0.60 -13.07
CA ASP A 428 -17.83 1.80 -12.84
C ASP A 428 -18.16 2.02 -11.36
N VAL A 429 -18.43 0.93 -10.63
CA VAL A 429 -18.63 1.00 -9.17
C VAL A 429 -17.34 1.37 -8.45
N ALA A 430 -16.21 0.75 -8.84
CA ALA A 430 -14.91 1.00 -8.22
C ALA A 430 -14.41 2.44 -8.48
N VAL A 431 -14.54 2.94 -9.71
CA VAL A 431 -14.19 4.33 -10.08
C VAL A 431 -15.12 5.33 -9.39
N GLY A 432 -16.41 4.99 -9.23
CA GLY A 432 -17.39 5.87 -8.59
C GLY A 432 -17.08 6.25 -7.14
N VAL A 433 -16.20 5.51 -6.46
CA VAL A 433 -15.75 5.81 -5.08
C VAL A 433 -14.32 6.32 -5.01
N ALA A 434 -13.55 6.24 -6.10
CA ALA A 434 -12.19 6.74 -6.13
C ALA A 434 -12.16 8.28 -6.14
N ASP A 435 -11.13 8.88 -5.54
CA ASP A 435 -10.92 10.34 -5.51
C ASP A 435 -9.74 10.78 -6.40
N VAL A 436 -9.31 9.88 -7.29
CA VAL A 436 -8.29 10.09 -8.31
C VAL A 436 -8.86 9.87 -9.72
N HIS A 437 -8.27 10.54 -10.70
CA HIS A 437 -8.80 10.56 -12.07
C HIS A 437 -8.29 9.38 -12.90
N PHE A 438 -9.14 8.38 -13.15
CA PHE A 438 -8.87 7.37 -14.16
C PHE A 438 -9.18 7.92 -15.55
N LEU A 439 -8.19 7.96 -16.44
CA LEU A 439 -8.44 8.24 -17.85
C LEU A 439 -9.11 7.01 -18.46
N VAL A 440 -10.29 7.20 -19.04
CA VAL A 440 -10.90 6.20 -19.92
C VAL A 440 -10.25 6.39 -21.29
N VAL A 441 -9.49 5.39 -21.75
CA VAL A 441 -8.85 5.36 -23.07
C VAL A 441 -9.87 5.04 -24.15
#